data_AF-A0A1I5XWE9-F1
#
_entry.id   AF-A0A1I5XWE9-F1
#
_cell.length_a   1.000
_cell.length_b   1.000
_cell.length_c   1.000
_cell.angle_alpha   90.00
_cell.angle_beta   90.00
_cell.angle_gamma   90.00
#
_symmetry.space_group_name_H-M   'P 1'
#
loop_
_entity.id
_entity.type
_entity.pdbx_description
1 polymer ?
#
loop_
_entity_poly.entity_id
_entity_poly.type
_entity_poly.pdbx_seq_one_letter_code
_entity_poly.pdbx_strand_id
1 'polypeptide(L)'
;MGISFEQSDLGLDGPCAYGYEQSYLVSALDAIGSRLDCAVSAAVPLGWDSWRSKQAPAFLYDILPAGAARRFLLKRLSGERPQGLSLDLFLLGRCTPAPIGNLRIKESADAIAGSSVLGFTRDEVVSRDSRFLEYAYEQGAAIGGATGAGGEAPKLLLTEDRHGALHPDAVLPDADAAQHWFVKFARNKAGRTDQDILRSEYCFYRAVRQLGCGFRGHPATHSMSIRPPIPR
;
A
#
# COMPACT_ATOMS: atom_id res chain seq x y z
N MET A 1 -1.23 19.03 -0.18
CA MET A 1 -2.61 19.29 -0.64
C MET A 1 -3.50 19.19 0.57
N GLY A 2 -4.43 20.13 0.75
CA GLY A 2 -5.49 20.03 1.74
C GLY A 2 -6.77 19.49 1.11
N ILE A 3 -7.51 18.67 1.86
CA ILE A 3 -8.87 18.25 1.50
C ILE A 3 -9.77 18.34 2.74
N SER A 4 -10.96 18.88 2.57
CA SER A 4 -11.99 18.97 3.59
C SER A 4 -13.29 18.33 3.10
N PHE A 5 -13.91 17.54 3.97
CA PHE A 5 -15.20 16.92 3.72
C PHE A 5 -16.27 17.68 4.49
N GLU A 6 -17.29 18.16 3.77
CA GLU A 6 -18.37 18.96 4.37
C GLU A 6 -19.31 18.09 5.21
N GLN A 7 -19.44 16.82 4.84
CA GLN A 7 -20.27 15.81 5.48
C GLN A 7 -19.44 14.54 5.71
N SER A 8 -18.77 14.47 6.86
CA SER A 8 -17.80 13.41 7.18
C SER A 8 -18.42 12.01 7.25
N ASP A 9 -19.73 11.93 7.50
CA ASP A 9 -20.52 10.71 7.57
C ASP A 9 -20.78 10.09 6.19
N LEU A 10 -20.88 10.91 5.15
CA LEU A 10 -20.97 10.47 3.75
C LEU A 10 -19.62 10.01 3.17
N GLY A 11 -18.52 10.44 3.80
CA GLY A 11 -17.19 9.98 3.43
C GLY A 11 -16.77 10.38 2.02
N LEU A 12 -16.25 9.42 1.26
CA LEU A 12 -15.81 9.67 -0.12
C LEU A 12 -16.97 10.01 -1.06
N ASP A 13 -18.20 9.61 -0.74
CA ASP A 13 -19.39 9.94 -1.53
C ASP A 13 -19.99 11.31 -1.15
N GLY A 14 -19.40 12.02 -0.18
CA GLY A 14 -19.83 13.33 0.28
C GLY A 14 -19.16 14.50 -0.45
N PRO A 15 -19.76 15.70 -0.39
CA PRO A 15 -19.14 16.90 -0.93
C PRO A 15 -17.80 17.21 -0.25
N CYS A 16 -16.82 17.58 -1.05
CA CYS A 16 -15.49 17.94 -0.57
C CYS A 16 -14.91 19.14 -1.32
N ALA A 17 -14.03 19.87 -0.64
CA ALA A 17 -13.20 20.90 -1.23
C ALA A 17 -11.72 20.53 -1.05
N TYR A 18 -10.90 20.78 -2.08
CA TYR A 18 -9.48 20.45 -2.04
C TYR A 18 -8.65 21.39 -2.89
N GLY A 19 -7.36 21.48 -2.59
CA GLY A 19 -6.40 22.33 -3.28
C GLY A 19 -4.98 22.08 -2.81
N TYR A 20 -4.00 22.46 -3.63
CA TYR A 20 -2.61 22.36 -3.21
C TYR A 20 -2.29 23.40 -2.12
N GLU A 21 -1.40 23.04 -1.21
CA GLU A 21 -0.91 23.98 -0.20
C GLU A 21 -0.05 25.03 -0.88
N GLN A 22 -0.23 26.31 -0.52
CA GLN A 22 0.49 27.40 -1.16
C GLN A 22 2.01 27.25 -1.03
N SER A 23 2.51 26.80 0.12
CA SER A 23 3.93 26.54 0.34
C SER A 23 4.49 25.46 -0.59
N TYR A 24 3.69 24.42 -0.87
CA TYR A 24 4.04 23.38 -1.83
C TYR A 24 4.13 23.95 -3.25
N LEU A 25 3.15 24.76 -3.65
CA LEU A 25 3.14 25.42 -4.97
C LEU A 25 4.33 26.36 -5.17
N VAL A 26 4.71 27.13 -4.14
CA VAL A 26 5.90 28.00 -4.19
C VAL A 26 7.17 27.16 -4.39
N SER A 27 7.29 26.01 -3.71
CA SER A 27 8.45 25.11 -3.89
C SER A 27 8.51 24.42 -5.25
N ALA A 28 7.38 24.38 -5.98
CA ALA A 28 7.23 23.71 -7.27
C ALA A 28 6.76 24.68 -8.37
N LEU A 29 7.18 25.95 -8.30
CA LEU A 29 6.68 27.02 -9.18
C LEU A 29 6.92 26.73 -10.67
N ASP A 30 8.07 26.16 -11.01
CA ASP A 30 8.43 25.80 -12.39
C ASP A 30 7.60 24.64 -12.95
N ALA A 31 6.86 23.92 -12.09
CA ALA A 31 6.04 22.78 -12.44
C ALA A 31 4.52 23.08 -12.44
N ILE A 32 4.12 24.35 -12.24
CA ILE A 32 2.71 24.74 -12.30
C ILE A 32 2.12 24.37 -13.67
N GLY A 33 0.91 23.79 -13.65
CA GLY A 33 0.24 23.21 -14.81
C GLY A 33 0.62 21.75 -15.09
N SER A 34 1.67 21.21 -14.46
CA SER A 34 2.05 19.80 -14.60
C SER A 34 0.95 18.86 -14.12
N ARG A 35 0.85 17.72 -14.79
CA ARG A 35 -0.04 16.59 -14.44
C ARG A 35 0.74 15.37 -13.92
N LEU A 36 2.06 15.49 -13.85
CA LEU A 36 2.98 14.41 -13.54
C LEU A 36 3.85 14.79 -12.33
N ASP A 37 4.53 13.80 -11.77
CA ASP A 37 5.53 13.89 -10.70
C ASP A 37 5.07 14.61 -9.42
N CYS A 38 4.97 15.93 -9.47
CA CYS A 38 4.55 16.81 -8.38
C CYS A 38 3.02 16.96 -8.25
N ALA A 39 2.27 16.52 -9.25
CA ALA A 39 0.81 16.51 -9.16
C ALA A 39 0.32 15.27 -8.39
N VAL A 40 -0.70 15.42 -7.54
CA VAL A 40 -1.32 14.31 -6.80
C VAL A 40 -1.99 13.29 -7.73
N SER A 41 -2.46 13.76 -8.88
CA SER A 41 -3.12 12.96 -9.90
C SER A 41 -3.08 13.68 -11.24
N ALA A 42 -3.06 12.94 -12.34
CA ALA A 42 -3.17 13.52 -13.68
C ALA A 42 -4.50 14.27 -13.89
N ALA A 43 -5.54 13.93 -13.13
CA ALA A 43 -6.84 14.60 -13.15
C ALA A 43 -6.87 15.90 -12.32
N VAL A 44 -5.87 16.13 -11.47
CA VAL A 44 -5.77 17.31 -10.59
C VAL A 44 -4.39 17.96 -10.80
N PRO A 45 -4.23 18.72 -11.90
CA PRO A 45 -2.94 19.36 -12.24
C PRO A 45 -2.45 20.27 -11.12
N LEU A 46 -1.14 20.42 -11.00
CA LEU A 46 -0.53 21.32 -10.02
C LEU A 46 -0.94 22.76 -10.33
N GLY A 47 -1.59 23.44 -9.39
CA GLY A 47 -2.10 24.79 -9.60
C GLY A 47 -2.67 25.44 -8.35
N TRP A 48 -2.92 26.74 -8.47
CA TRP A 48 -3.43 27.59 -7.39
C TRP A 48 -4.94 27.48 -7.15
N ASP A 49 -5.63 26.86 -8.10
CA ASP A 49 -7.08 26.68 -8.01
C ASP A 49 -7.43 25.75 -6.85
N SER A 50 -8.59 26.04 -6.26
CA SER A 50 -9.26 25.10 -5.36
C SER A 50 -10.48 24.54 -6.07
N TRP A 51 -10.74 23.27 -5.82
CA TRP A 51 -11.86 22.54 -6.39
C TRP A 51 -12.89 22.25 -5.33
N ARG A 52 -14.15 22.16 -5.77
CA ARG A 52 -15.25 21.59 -4.99
C ARG A 52 -15.97 20.57 -5.85
N SER A 53 -16.20 19.40 -5.30
CA SER A 53 -16.89 18.31 -5.98
C SER A 53 -17.93 17.69 -5.06
N LYS A 54 -18.92 17.02 -5.66
CA LYS A 54 -19.97 16.31 -4.93
C LYS A 54 -19.48 15.02 -4.25
N GLN A 55 -18.33 14.52 -4.68
CA GLN A 55 -17.67 13.29 -4.23
C GLN A 55 -16.16 13.51 -4.24
N ALA A 56 -15.43 12.67 -3.52
CA ALA A 56 -13.98 12.68 -3.43
C ALA A 56 -13.30 12.52 -4.81
N PRO A 57 -12.10 13.09 -5.00
CA PRO A 57 -11.31 12.84 -6.19
C PRO A 57 -10.89 11.35 -6.28
N ALA A 58 -10.85 10.81 -7.50
CA ALA A 58 -10.65 9.39 -7.76
C ALA A 58 -9.42 8.76 -7.08
N PHE A 59 -8.32 9.51 -6.98
CA PHE A 59 -7.08 8.99 -6.38
C PHE A 59 -7.25 8.58 -4.90
N LEU A 60 -8.24 9.12 -4.17
CA LEU A 60 -8.53 8.67 -2.80
C LEU A 60 -9.15 7.27 -2.76
N TYR A 61 -9.92 6.91 -3.78
CA TYR A 61 -10.45 5.54 -3.91
C TYR A 61 -9.33 4.55 -4.27
N ASP A 62 -8.35 4.98 -5.07
CA ASP A 62 -7.23 4.13 -5.50
C ASP A 62 -6.28 3.75 -4.35
N ILE A 63 -6.12 4.62 -3.35
CA ILE A 63 -5.25 4.37 -2.18
C ILE A 63 -5.99 3.73 -1.00
N LEU A 64 -7.33 3.73 -1.01
CA LEU A 64 -8.13 3.19 0.07
C LEU A 64 -7.85 1.67 0.25
N PRO A 65 -7.67 1.17 1.49
CA PRO A 65 -7.55 -0.26 1.72
C PRO A 65 -8.78 -0.99 1.17
N ALA A 66 -8.55 -1.97 0.30
CA ALA A 66 -9.58 -2.74 -0.36
C ALA A 66 -9.40 -4.24 -0.12
N GLY A 67 -10.47 -5.00 -0.30
CA GLY A 67 -10.43 -6.46 -0.23
C GLY A 67 -9.98 -7.01 1.13
N ALA A 68 -8.89 -7.78 1.14
CA ALA A 68 -8.54 -8.64 2.27
C ALA A 68 -7.94 -7.80 3.39
N ALA A 69 -7.14 -6.81 2.99
CA ALA A 69 -6.67 -5.74 3.86
C ALA A 69 -7.85 -5.04 4.52
N ARG A 70 -8.84 -4.59 3.73
CA ARG A 70 -10.05 -3.95 4.29
C ARG A 70 -10.76 -4.86 5.29
N ARG A 71 -11.07 -6.12 4.93
CA ARG A 71 -11.77 -7.05 5.82
C ARG A 71 -11.00 -7.35 7.10
N PHE A 72 -9.67 -7.43 7.02
CA PHE A 72 -8.81 -7.60 8.19
C PHE A 72 -8.88 -6.36 9.10
N LEU A 73 -8.64 -5.18 8.54
CA LEU A 73 -8.64 -3.91 9.27
C LEU A 73 -10.00 -3.64 9.93
N LEU A 74 -11.11 -3.98 9.28
CA LEU A 74 -12.45 -3.83 9.86
C LEU A 74 -12.65 -4.67 11.11
N LYS A 75 -12.18 -5.92 11.12
CA LYS A 75 -12.27 -6.78 12.30
C LYS A 75 -11.37 -6.25 13.42
N ARG A 76 -10.18 -5.77 13.08
CA ARG A 76 -9.18 -5.31 14.05
C ARG A 76 -9.58 -3.98 14.71
N LEU A 77 -9.99 -3.01 13.92
CA LEU A 77 -10.32 -1.64 14.34
C LEU A 77 -11.81 -1.49 14.72
N SER A 78 -12.50 -2.61 14.95
CA SER A 78 -13.90 -2.62 15.35
C SER A 78 -14.05 -1.86 16.66
N GLY A 79 -14.83 -0.76 16.63
CA GLY A 79 -15.10 0.07 17.80
C GLY A 79 -14.17 1.28 17.98
N GLU A 80 -13.09 1.38 17.20
CA GLU A 80 -12.20 2.56 17.24
C GLU A 80 -12.70 3.74 16.40
N ARG A 81 -13.64 3.47 15.47
CA ARG A 81 -14.18 4.49 14.57
C ARG A 81 -15.00 5.53 15.34
N PRO A 82 -14.65 6.83 15.27
CA PRO A 82 -15.46 7.90 15.86
C PRO A 82 -16.88 7.94 15.30
N GLN A 83 -17.84 8.35 16.14
CA GLN A 83 -19.22 8.58 15.71
C GLN A 83 -19.26 9.74 14.69
N GLY A 84 -20.06 9.60 13.63
CA GLY A 84 -20.19 10.63 12.59
C GLY A 84 -19.05 10.66 11.56
N LEU A 85 -18.03 9.80 11.68
CA LEU A 85 -17.00 9.63 10.67
C LEU A 85 -17.32 8.41 9.80
N SER A 86 -17.35 8.57 8.48
CA SER A 86 -17.50 7.44 7.56
C SER A 86 -16.38 6.43 7.72
N LEU A 87 -16.67 5.19 7.35
CA LEU A 87 -15.69 4.12 7.45
C LEU A 87 -14.48 4.35 6.56
N ASP A 88 -14.68 4.88 5.35
CA ASP A 88 -13.59 5.05 4.39
C ASP A 88 -12.65 6.20 4.79
N LEU A 89 -13.17 7.30 5.33
CA LEU A 89 -12.32 8.36 5.90
C LEU A 89 -11.55 7.88 7.12
N PHE A 90 -12.18 7.06 7.97
CA PHE A 90 -11.50 6.43 9.10
C PHE A 90 -10.35 5.53 8.64
N LEU A 91 -10.56 4.69 7.63
CA LEU A 91 -9.52 3.82 7.09
C LEU A 91 -8.41 4.59 6.38
N LEU A 92 -8.73 5.66 5.64
CA LEU A 92 -7.71 6.55 5.05
C LEU A 92 -6.84 7.16 6.15
N GLY A 93 -7.46 7.79 7.15
CA GLY A 93 -6.74 8.45 8.24
C GLY A 93 -5.95 7.50 9.13
N ARG A 94 -6.26 6.20 9.16
CA ARG A 94 -5.59 5.23 10.05
C ARG A 94 -4.63 4.28 9.34
N CYS A 95 -4.86 3.99 8.06
CA CYS A 95 -4.24 2.85 7.38
C CYS A 95 -3.63 3.19 6.01
N THR A 96 -3.44 4.48 5.70
CA THR A 96 -2.73 4.90 4.47
C THR A 96 -1.51 5.77 4.77
N PRO A 97 -0.58 5.30 5.62
CA PRO A 97 0.62 6.06 5.93
C PRO A 97 1.58 6.06 4.74
N ALA A 98 1.64 4.99 3.94
CA ALA A 98 2.46 4.88 2.72
C ALA A 98 1.78 4.05 1.61
N PRO A 99 0.69 4.55 0.98
CA PRO A 99 0.13 3.90 -0.20
C PRO A 99 1.11 3.89 -1.38
N ILE A 100 0.82 3.07 -2.41
CA ILE A 100 1.60 3.06 -3.66
C ILE A 100 1.68 4.49 -4.22
N GLY A 101 2.89 4.90 -4.60
CA GLY A 101 3.20 6.25 -5.05
C GLY A 101 3.79 7.10 -3.93
N ASN A 102 3.83 8.42 -4.15
CA ASN A 102 4.47 9.38 -3.24
C ASN A 102 3.47 10.14 -2.35
N LEU A 103 2.22 9.68 -2.29
CA LEU A 103 1.20 10.29 -1.44
C LEU A 103 1.26 9.69 -0.04
N ARG A 104 1.06 10.51 0.98
CA ARG A 104 0.96 10.10 2.38
C ARG A 104 -0.24 10.83 3.00
N ILE A 105 -1.16 10.11 3.63
CA ILE A 105 -2.22 10.76 4.42
C ILE A 105 -1.61 11.15 5.75
N LYS A 106 -1.63 12.46 6.04
CA LYS A 106 -0.92 13.05 7.20
C LYS A 106 -1.31 12.38 8.50
N GLU A 107 -2.60 12.25 8.79
CA GLU A 107 -3.12 11.64 10.01
C GLU A 107 -2.62 10.20 10.18
N SER A 108 -2.51 9.47 9.07
CA SER A 108 -2.05 8.08 9.09
C SER A 108 -0.55 7.97 9.28
N ALA A 109 0.23 8.84 8.62
CA ALA A 109 1.69 8.89 8.75
C ALA A 109 2.09 9.34 10.16
N ASP A 110 1.45 10.38 10.69
CA ASP A 110 1.68 10.86 12.05
C ASP A 110 1.34 9.78 13.09
N ALA A 111 0.31 8.97 12.85
CA ALA A 111 -0.11 7.92 13.77
C ALA A 111 0.87 6.73 13.87
N ILE A 112 1.77 6.57 12.90
CA ILE A 112 2.84 5.56 12.96
C ILE A 112 4.22 6.20 13.25
N ALA A 113 4.33 7.53 13.21
CA ALA A 113 5.57 8.23 13.47
C ALA A 113 6.10 7.91 14.89
N GLY A 114 7.34 7.40 14.97
CA GLY A 114 7.96 7.01 16.23
C GLY A 114 7.50 5.66 16.79
N SER A 115 6.72 4.88 16.04
CA SER A 115 6.44 3.48 16.39
C SER A 115 7.72 2.65 16.45
N SER A 116 7.72 1.59 17.25
CA SER A 116 8.85 0.65 17.24
C SER A 116 8.99 0.02 15.87
N VAL A 117 10.18 0.14 15.28
CA VAL A 117 10.54 -0.47 14.00
C VAL A 117 10.91 -1.93 14.27
N LEU A 118 10.03 -2.85 13.91
CA LEU A 118 10.28 -4.28 14.00
C LEU A 118 10.72 -4.81 12.64
N GLY A 119 11.95 -5.33 12.60
CA GLY A 119 12.48 -6.05 11.45
C GLY A 119 12.16 -7.54 11.50
N PHE A 120 11.91 -8.12 10.33
CA PHE A 120 11.62 -9.53 10.15
C PHE A 120 12.59 -10.14 9.15
N THR A 121 13.00 -11.37 9.40
CA THR A 121 13.75 -12.16 8.43
C THR A 121 12.86 -12.53 7.24
N ARG A 122 13.50 -12.88 6.11
CA ARG A 122 12.77 -13.38 4.93
C ARG A 122 11.92 -14.62 5.24
N ASP A 123 12.40 -15.51 6.10
CA ASP A 123 11.69 -16.73 6.48
C ASP A 123 10.44 -16.44 7.33
N GLU A 124 10.51 -15.46 8.23
CA GLU A 124 9.34 -15.01 9.01
C GLU A 124 8.27 -14.39 8.09
N VAL A 125 8.69 -13.60 7.10
CA VAL A 125 7.76 -13.03 6.10
C VAL A 125 7.13 -14.15 5.26
N VAL A 126 7.93 -15.08 4.73
CA VAL A 126 7.45 -16.17 3.85
C VAL A 126 6.53 -17.14 4.60
N SER A 127 6.86 -17.47 5.85
CA SER A 127 6.04 -18.36 6.68
C SER A 127 4.69 -17.74 7.09
N ARG A 128 4.48 -16.44 6.78
CA ARG A 128 3.29 -15.67 7.14
C ARG A 128 3.02 -15.74 8.64
N ASP A 129 4.08 -15.59 9.43
CA ASP A 129 3.96 -15.55 10.88
C ASP A 129 2.85 -14.57 11.27
N SER A 130 1.92 -15.00 12.13
CA SER A 130 0.73 -14.20 12.46
C SER A 130 1.13 -12.85 13.07
N ARG A 131 2.22 -12.81 13.83
CA ARG A 131 2.76 -11.56 14.41
C ARG A 131 3.22 -10.61 13.32
N PHE A 132 3.91 -11.12 12.29
CA PHE A 132 4.34 -10.31 11.15
C PHE A 132 3.15 -9.74 10.38
N LEU A 133 2.17 -10.58 10.01
CA LEU A 133 1.02 -10.11 9.25
C LEU A 133 0.23 -9.06 10.03
N GLU A 134 -0.06 -9.32 11.31
CA GLU A 134 -0.76 -8.38 12.18
C GLU A 134 -0.02 -7.03 12.25
N TYR A 135 1.28 -7.06 12.56
CA TYR A 135 2.10 -5.86 12.61
C TYR A 135 2.14 -5.12 11.26
N ALA A 136 2.31 -5.82 10.15
CA ALA A 136 2.35 -5.21 8.82
C ALA A 136 1.03 -4.52 8.45
N TYR A 137 -0.11 -5.10 8.80
CA TYR A 137 -1.41 -4.44 8.60
C TYR A 137 -1.56 -3.19 9.46
N GLU A 138 -1.13 -3.24 10.73
CA GLU A 138 -1.19 -2.09 11.65
C GLU A 138 -0.32 -0.91 11.18
N GLN A 139 0.83 -1.21 10.60
CA GLN A 139 1.74 -0.20 10.05
C GLN A 139 1.37 0.23 8.62
N GLY A 140 0.22 -0.19 8.09
CA GLY A 140 -0.27 0.24 6.79
C GLY A 140 0.53 -0.27 5.59
N ALA A 141 1.34 -1.33 5.75
CA ALA A 141 2.04 -1.99 4.63
C ALA A 141 1.09 -2.73 3.69
N ALA A 142 -0.16 -2.93 4.10
CA ALA A 142 -1.15 -3.63 3.31
C ALA A 142 -1.67 -2.77 2.17
N ILE A 143 -1.54 -3.30 0.95
CA ILE A 143 -2.06 -2.63 -0.23
C ILE A 143 -3.40 -3.25 -0.64
N GLY A 144 -4.38 -2.39 -0.88
CA GLY A 144 -5.57 -2.74 -1.67
C GLY A 144 -5.22 -2.99 -3.15
N GLY A 145 -6.12 -3.63 -3.90
CA GLY A 145 -6.04 -3.57 -5.37
C GLY A 145 -5.45 -4.78 -6.11
N ALA A 146 -5.87 -5.99 -5.80
CA ALA A 146 -6.28 -6.88 -6.91
C ALA A 146 -7.30 -7.90 -6.43
N THR A 147 -8.52 -7.74 -6.90
CA THR A 147 -9.44 -8.86 -7.07
C THR A 147 -8.91 -9.72 -8.21
N GLY A 148 -8.34 -10.87 -7.88
CA GLY A 148 -8.19 -11.94 -8.87
C GLY A 148 -9.46 -12.77 -8.93
N ALA A 149 -9.70 -13.47 -10.04
CA ALA A 149 -10.92 -14.23 -10.34
C ALA A 149 -11.26 -15.43 -9.41
N GLY A 150 -10.79 -15.46 -8.16
CA GLY A 150 -11.03 -16.56 -7.24
C GLY A 150 -10.67 -16.27 -5.77
N GLY A 151 -10.74 -15.01 -5.34
CA GLY A 151 -10.41 -14.59 -3.97
C GLY A 151 -9.13 -13.75 -3.89
N GLU A 152 -8.93 -13.12 -2.73
CA GLU A 152 -7.93 -12.07 -2.56
C GLU A 152 -6.63 -12.63 -1.97
N ALA A 153 -5.53 -12.40 -2.68
CA ALA A 153 -4.18 -12.67 -2.20
C ALA A 153 -3.72 -11.47 -1.35
N PRO A 154 -3.25 -11.68 -0.11
CA PRO A 154 -2.59 -10.62 0.64
C PRO A 154 -1.39 -10.11 -0.16
N LYS A 155 -1.20 -8.78 -0.18
CA LYS A 155 -0.02 -8.14 -0.73
C LYS A 155 0.49 -7.09 0.23
N LEU A 156 1.80 -7.03 0.42
CA LEU A 156 2.44 -6.09 1.34
C LEU A 156 3.54 -5.31 0.62
N LEU A 157 3.69 -4.02 0.95
CA LEU A 157 4.91 -3.27 0.70
C LEU A 157 5.84 -3.45 1.89
N LEU A 158 7.05 -3.90 1.62
CA LEU A 158 8.11 -4.01 2.62
C LEU A 158 9.34 -3.26 2.15
N THR A 159 10.12 -2.74 3.09
CA THR A 159 11.46 -2.23 2.85
C THR A 159 12.47 -3.14 3.54
N GLU A 160 13.51 -3.54 2.81
CA GLU A 160 14.70 -4.20 3.35
C GLU A 160 15.69 -3.12 3.80
N ASP A 161 16.13 -3.22 5.04
CA ASP A 161 17.17 -2.34 5.57
C ASP A 161 18.57 -2.78 5.12
N ARG A 162 19.59 -1.98 5.48
CA ARG A 162 20.99 -2.26 5.16
C ARG A 162 21.56 -3.50 5.85
N HIS A 163 20.84 -4.09 6.80
CA HIS A 163 21.20 -5.31 7.52
C HIS A 163 20.43 -6.55 7.01
N GLY A 164 19.55 -6.39 6.02
CA GLY A 164 18.78 -7.45 5.40
C GLY A 164 17.47 -7.80 6.11
N ALA A 165 17.05 -7.01 7.12
CA ALA A 165 15.75 -7.20 7.76
C ALA A 165 14.65 -6.49 6.97
N LEU A 166 13.47 -7.11 6.89
CA LEU A 166 12.29 -6.60 6.20
C LEU A 166 11.34 -5.91 7.19
N HIS A 167 10.90 -4.72 6.81
CA HIS A 167 10.03 -3.84 7.60
C HIS A 167 8.80 -3.46 6.76
N PRO A 168 7.63 -3.20 7.37
CA PRO A 168 6.55 -2.49 6.71
C PRO A 168 7.07 -1.19 6.06
N ASP A 169 6.75 -0.95 4.79
CA ASP A 169 7.36 0.13 4.01
C ASP A 169 7.23 1.52 4.65
N ALA A 170 6.14 1.76 5.37
CA ALA A 170 5.86 3.04 5.99
C ALA A 170 6.71 3.38 7.23
N VAL A 171 7.42 2.40 7.81
CA VAL A 171 8.08 2.58 9.12
C VAL A 171 9.59 2.82 9.05
N LEU A 172 10.22 2.45 7.93
CA LEU A 172 11.66 2.60 7.78
C LEU A 172 11.99 3.92 7.08
N PRO A 173 12.88 4.76 7.64
CA PRO A 173 13.33 5.96 6.94
C PRO A 173 14.03 5.61 5.61
N ASP A 174 13.80 6.42 4.58
CA ASP A 174 14.40 6.23 3.24
C ASP A 174 15.94 6.15 3.27
N ALA A 175 16.58 6.83 4.23
CA ALA A 175 18.04 6.78 4.39
C ALA A 175 18.55 5.38 4.76
N ASP A 176 17.72 4.58 5.43
CA ASP A 176 18.05 3.24 5.91
C ASP A 176 17.53 2.14 4.97
N ALA A 177 16.75 2.51 3.96
CA ALA A 177 16.24 1.61 2.93
C ALA A 177 17.36 1.13 1.99
N ALA A 178 17.53 -0.18 1.90
CA ALA A 178 18.37 -0.82 0.89
C ALA A 178 17.57 -1.21 -0.35
N GLN A 179 16.35 -1.72 -0.16
CA GLN A 179 15.49 -2.15 -1.25
C GLN A 179 14.01 -2.21 -0.85
N HIS A 180 13.11 -1.79 -1.75
CA HIS A 180 11.66 -1.96 -1.57
C HIS A 180 11.16 -3.24 -2.26
N TRP A 181 10.17 -3.86 -1.64
CA TRP A 181 9.60 -5.15 -2.02
C TRP A 181 8.08 -5.07 -2.10
N PHE A 182 7.53 -5.59 -3.19
CA PHE A 182 6.09 -5.86 -3.31
C PHE A 182 5.86 -7.36 -3.19
N VAL A 183 5.46 -7.80 -2.00
CA VAL A 183 5.35 -9.22 -1.67
C VAL A 183 3.93 -9.71 -1.92
N LYS A 184 3.80 -10.77 -2.72
CA LYS A 184 2.54 -11.46 -2.98
C LYS A 184 2.48 -12.78 -2.24
N PHE A 185 1.42 -12.97 -1.47
CA PHE A 185 1.20 -14.22 -0.74
C PHE A 185 0.23 -15.13 -1.48
N ALA A 186 0.39 -16.44 -1.30
CA ALA A 186 -0.58 -17.40 -1.82
C ALA A 186 -1.93 -17.17 -1.14
N ARG A 187 -3.01 -17.32 -1.91
CA ARG A 187 -4.38 -17.14 -1.40
C ARG A 187 -4.72 -18.26 -0.41
N ASN A 188 -5.80 -18.05 0.36
CA ASN A 188 -6.39 -19.08 1.21
C ASN A 188 -5.35 -19.77 2.13
N LYS A 189 -5.45 -21.10 2.28
CA LYS A 189 -4.49 -21.97 2.99
C LYS A 189 -3.26 -22.32 2.14
N ALA A 190 -2.94 -21.51 1.12
CA ALA A 190 -1.83 -21.73 0.20
C ALA A 190 -1.85 -23.13 -0.44
N GLY A 191 -3.01 -23.52 -0.99
CA GLY A 191 -3.14 -24.80 -1.68
C GLY A 191 -2.22 -24.88 -2.91
N ARG A 192 -2.02 -26.08 -3.44
CA ARG A 192 -1.12 -26.31 -4.59
C ARG A 192 -1.41 -25.36 -5.76
N THR A 193 -2.68 -25.17 -6.11
CA THR A 193 -3.11 -24.24 -7.17
C THR A 193 -2.70 -22.80 -6.87
N ASP A 194 -2.85 -22.32 -5.64
CA ASP A 194 -2.48 -20.95 -5.25
C ASP A 194 -0.96 -20.72 -5.34
N GLN A 195 -0.17 -21.74 -5.01
CA GLN A 195 1.29 -21.72 -5.15
C GLN A 195 1.71 -21.77 -6.62
N ASP A 196 1.05 -22.59 -7.43
CA ASP A 196 1.33 -22.72 -8.86
C ASP A 196 1.00 -21.42 -9.62
N ILE A 197 -0.02 -20.66 -9.18
CA ILE A 197 -0.31 -19.31 -9.69
C ILE A 197 0.88 -18.37 -9.45
N LEU A 198 1.42 -18.33 -8.21
CA LEU A 198 2.58 -17.47 -7.91
C LEU A 198 3.83 -17.90 -8.68
N ARG A 199 4.07 -19.20 -8.82
CA ARG A 199 5.20 -19.72 -9.62
C ARG A 199 5.05 -19.33 -11.09
N SER A 200 3.83 -19.41 -11.62
CA SER A 200 3.53 -19.00 -13.00
C SER A 200 3.78 -17.50 -13.20
N GLU A 201 3.37 -16.66 -12.24
CA GLU A 201 3.62 -15.21 -12.30
C GLU A 201 5.12 -14.89 -12.37
N TYR A 202 5.95 -15.59 -11.60
CA TYR A 202 7.40 -15.46 -11.66
C TYR A 202 8.01 -15.90 -12.98
N CYS A 203 7.58 -17.04 -13.53
CA CYS A 203 8.01 -17.49 -14.83
C CYS A 203 7.67 -16.45 -15.91
N PHE A 204 6.49 -15.84 -15.82
CA PHE A 204 6.08 -14.75 -16.71
C PHE A 204 7.00 -13.53 -16.59
N TYR A 205 7.29 -13.03 -15.38
CA TYR A 205 8.23 -11.92 -15.22
C TYR A 205 9.63 -12.22 -15.73
N ARG A 206 10.13 -13.45 -15.53
CA ARG A 206 11.41 -13.88 -16.08
C ARG A 206 11.41 -13.86 -17.61
N ALA A 207 10.36 -14.37 -18.24
CA ALA A 207 10.23 -14.37 -19.69
C ALA A 207 10.17 -12.94 -20.24
N VAL A 208 9.33 -12.08 -19.67
CA VAL A 208 9.21 -10.67 -20.05
C VAL A 208 10.55 -9.92 -19.93
N ARG A 209 11.33 -10.21 -18.88
CA ARG A 209 12.67 -9.62 -18.70
C ARG A 209 13.67 -10.11 -19.76
N GLN A 210 13.61 -11.38 -20.14
CA GLN A 210 14.46 -11.92 -21.22
C GLN A 210 14.13 -11.29 -22.58
N LEU A 211 12.89 -10.84 -22.78
CA LEU A 211 12.46 -10.13 -23.98
C LEU A 211 12.89 -8.65 -24.01
N GLY A 212 13.61 -8.16 -22.99
CA GLY A 212 14.09 -6.77 -22.94
C GLY A 212 13.02 -5.75 -22.60
N CYS A 213 11.80 -6.18 -22.24
CA CYS A 213 10.77 -5.29 -21.75
C CYS A 213 11.21 -4.72 -20.39
N GLY A 214 11.35 -3.39 -20.32
CA GLY A 214 11.81 -2.70 -19.11
C GLY A 214 10.92 -3.00 -17.91
N PHE A 215 11.43 -3.80 -16.97
CA PHE A 215 10.81 -4.06 -15.69
C PHE A 215 11.69 -3.48 -14.59
N ARG A 216 11.17 -2.58 -13.75
CA ARG A 216 11.85 -2.14 -12.54
C ARG A 216 11.53 -3.14 -11.42
N GLY A 217 12.55 -3.87 -10.95
CA GLY A 217 12.47 -4.87 -9.88
C GLY A 217 13.06 -6.23 -10.26
N HIS A 218 13.62 -6.96 -9.28
CA HIS A 218 14.08 -8.34 -9.47
C HIS A 218 12.97 -9.30 -9.01
N PRO A 219 12.27 -10.02 -9.91
CA PRO A 219 11.27 -10.99 -9.47
C PRO A 219 11.99 -12.12 -8.72
N ALA A 220 11.54 -12.43 -7.51
CA ALA A 220 12.01 -13.55 -6.71
C ALA A 220 10.80 -14.37 -6.26
N THR A 221 10.74 -15.65 -6.65
CA THR A 221 9.87 -16.62 -5.99
C THR A 221 10.69 -17.47 -5.05
N HIS A 222 10.31 -17.44 -3.77
CA HIS A 222 10.52 -18.59 -2.91
C HIS A 222 9.32 -19.51 -3.09
N SER A 223 9.31 -20.31 -4.15
CA SER A 223 8.53 -21.55 -4.15
C SER A 223 9.41 -22.58 -3.44
N MET A 224 9.12 -22.87 -2.17
CA MET A 224 9.72 -24.00 -1.48
C MET A 224 9.31 -25.26 -2.27
N SER A 225 10.28 -25.85 -2.96
CA SER A 225 10.18 -27.23 -3.42
C SER A 225 10.21 -28.08 -2.15
N ILE A 226 9.06 -28.59 -1.73
CA ILE A 226 9.03 -29.79 -0.90
C ILE A 226 9.59 -30.90 -1.79
N ARG A 227 10.90 -31.13 -1.73
CA ARG A 227 11.43 -32.43 -2.13
C ARG A 227 11.01 -33.41 -1.02
N PRO A 228 10.31 -34.52 -1.34
CA PRO A 228 10.21 -35.60 -0.37
C PRO A 228 11.64 -36.07 -0.03
N PRO A 229 11.90 -36.49 1.22
CA PRO A 229 13.19 -37.04 1.58
C PRO A 229 13.45 -38.25 0.68
N ILE A 230 14.60 -38.27 0.00
CA ILE A 230 15.09 -39.49 -0.62
C ILE A 230 15.52 -40.40 0.54
N PRO A 231 14.92 -41.60 0.70
CA PRO A 231 15.41 -42.55 1.69
C PRO A 231 16.74 -43.14 1.19
N ARG A 232 17.77 -42.96 2.03
CA ARG A 232 19.13 -43.53 2.01
C ARG A 232 19.83 -43.67 0.65
#